data_AF-A0A836TE45-F1
#
_entry.id   AF-A0A836TE45-F1
#
_cell.length_a   1.000
_cell.length_b   1.000
_cell.length_c   1.000
_cell.angle_alpha   90.00
_cell.angle_beta   90.00
_cell.angle_gamma   90.00
#
_symmetry.space_group_name_H-M   'P 1'
#
loop_
_entity.id
_entity.type
_entity.pdbx_description
1 polymer ?
#
loop_
_entity_poly.entity_id
_entity_poly.type
_entity_poly.pdbx_seq_one_letter_code
_entity_poly.pdbx_strand_id
1 'polypeptide(L)'
;MDAIESNVQALNFTAILIFIMGIIMVFMGIIMVFKGIQVVPQTKVFLIERFGKYRTTLNAGLNWIIPFLDHVSNKVDILERQLPQQSISVIT
;
A
#
# COMPACT_ATOMS: atom_id res chain seq x y z
N MET A 1 -46.22 -21.78 -19.33
CA MET A 1 -45.86 -20.83 -18.25
C MET A 1 -44.41 -21.07 -17.82
N ASP A 2 -44.01 -22.34 -17.72
CA ASP A 2 -42.75 -22.80 -17.12
C ASP A 2 -41.47 -22.27 -17.82
N ALA A 3 -41.47 -22.14 -19.16
CA ALA A 3 -40.32 -21.63 -19.90
C ALA A 3 -40.06 -20.13 -19.68
N ILE A 4 -41.08 -19.36 -19.29
CA ILE A 4 -40.92 -17.93 -18.97
C ILE A 4 -40.31 -17.81 -17.56
N GLU A 5 -40.77 -18.63 -16.62
CA GLU A 5 -40.25 -18.64 -15.26
C GLU A 5 -38.76 -19.06 -15.21
N SER A 6 -38.32 -20.02 -16.03
CA SER A 6 -36.90 -20.41 -16.09
C SER A 6 -36.00 -19.29 -16.60
N ASN A 7 -36.45 -18.53 -17.60
CA ASN A 7 -35.69 -17.40 -18.14
C ASN A 7 -35.62 -16.24 -17.15
N VAL A 8 -36.71 -15.97 -16.42
CA VAL A 8 -36.74 -14.96 -15.35
C VAL A 8 -35.82 -15.35 -14.20
N GLN A 9 -35.76 -16.64 -13.81
CA GLN A 9 -34.82 -17.12 -12.80
C GLN A 9 -33.35 -16.99 -13.25
N ALA A 10 -33.04 -17.33 -14.50
CA ALA A 10 -31.69 -17.17 -15.05
C ALA A 10 -31.25 -15.69 -15.12
N LEU A 11 -32.17 -14.79 -15.47
CA LEU A 11 -31.91 -13.35 -15.50
C LEU A 11 -31.65 -12.78 -14.09
N ASN A 12 -32.43 -13.19 -13.09
CA ASN A 12 -32.21 -12.78 -11.70
C ASN A 12 -30.88 -13.30 -11.16
N PHE A 13 -30.52 -14.55 -11.46
CA PHE A 13 -29.24 -15.13 -11.05
C PHE A 13 -28.04 -14.38 -11.65
N THR A 14 -28.08 -14.08 -12.95
CA THR A 14 -27.02 -13.30 -13.62
C THR A 14 -26.93 -11.87 -13.09
N ALA A 15 -28.06 -11.21 -12.83
CA ALA A 15 -28.10 -9.87 -12.23
C ALA A 15 -27.48 -9.85 -10.82
N ILE A 16 -27.77 -10.86 -9.99
CA ILE A 16 -27.16 -11.02 -8.66
C ILE A 16 -25.64 -11.19 -8.78
N LEU A 17 -25.17 -11.99 -9.72
CA LEU A 17 -23.73 -12.24 -9.92
C LEU A 17 -22.99 -10.95 -10.32
N ILE A 18 -23.56 -10.16 -11.23
CA ILE A 18 -23.01 -8.86 -11.64
C ILE A 18 -22.98 -7.88 -10.46
N PHE A 19 -24.06 -7.85 -9.67
CA PHE A 19 -24.13 -6.98 -8.49
C PHE A 19 -23.06 -7.32 -7.45
N ILE A 20 -22.89 -8.62 -7.15
CA ILE A 20 -21.84 -9.10 -6.24
C ILE A 20 -20.45 -8.74 -6.78
N MET A 21 -20.20 -8.95 -8.08
CA MET A 21 -18.93 -8.59 -8.71
C MET A 21 -18.63 -7.09 -8.61
N GLY A 22 -19.66 -6.25 -8.79
CA GLY A 22 -19.55 -4.80 -8.62
C GLY A 22 -19.15 -4.41 -7.18
N ILE A 23 -19.79 -5.02 -6.18
CA ILE A 23 -19.46 -4.78 -4.76
C ILE A 23 -18.00 -5.16 -4.48
N ILE A 24 -17.54 -6.31 -4.97
CA ILE A 24 -16.17 -6.78 -4.77
C ILE A 24 -15.16 -5.79 -5.38
N MET A 25 -15.44 -5.28 -6.58
CA MET A 25 -14.55 -4.31 -7.23
C MET A 25 -14.46 -3.00 -6.43
N VAL A 26 -15.59 -2.47 -5.97
CA VAL A 26 -15.62 -1.25 -5.14
C VAL A 26 -14.85 -1.46 -3.84
N PHE A 27 -15.08 -2.59 -3.18
CA PHE A 27 -14.40 -2.93 -1.93
C PHE A 27 -12.88 -3.06 -2.12
N MET A 28 -12.43 -3.69 -3.20
CA MET A 28 -11.03 -3.77 -3.58
C MET A 28 -10.41 -2.38 -3.78
N GLY A 29 -11.11 -1.49 -4.50
CA GLY A 29 -10.66 -0.11 -4.72
C GLY A 29 -10.50 0.66 -3.42
N ILE A 30 -11.47 0.55 -2.51
CA ILE A 30 -11.42 1.16 -1.18
C ILE A 30 -10.19 0.66 -0.41
N ILE A 31 -9.97 -0.65 -0.34
CA ILE A 31 -8.79 -1.21 0.35
C ILE A 31 -7.50 -0.69 -0.23
N MET A 32 -7.40 -0.60 -1.57
CA MET A 32 -6.20 -0.13 -2.24
C MET A 32 -5.91 1.34 -1.91
N VAL A 33 -6.96 2.17 -1.81
CA VAL A 33 -6.85 3.57 -1.40
C VAL A 33 -6.39 3.68 0.05
N PHE A 34 -7.05 2.99 0.97
CA PHE A 34 -6.72 3.05 2.39
C PHE A 34 -5.31 2.52 2.69
N LYS A 35 -4.87 1.46 2.00
CA LYS A 35 -3.52 0.95 2.15
C LYS A 35 -2.45 1.83 1.49
N GLY A 36 -2.83 2.65 0.51
CA GLY A 36 -1.90 3.57 -0.17
C GLY A 36 -1.59 4.82 0.64
N ILE A 37 -2.47 5.21 1.57
CA ILE A 37 -2.23 6.34 2.45
C ILE A 37 -1.23 5.94 3.52
N GLN A 38 -0.04 6.55 3.49
CA GLN A 38 0.99 6.33 4.48
C GLN A 38 1.37 7.65 5.17
N VAL A 39 1.15 7.68 6.48
CA VAL A 39 1.50 8.82 7.32
C VAL A 39 2.90 8.59 7.88
N VAL A 40 3.82 9.50 7.56
CA VAL A 40 5.21 9.45 8.03
C VAL A 40 5.39 10.43 9.18
N PRO A 41 5.81 9.98 10.38
CA PRO A 41 6.07 10.87 11.51
C PRO A 41 7.20 11.86 11.20
N GLN A 42 7.15 13.05 11.78
CA GLN A 42 8.14 14.09 11.51
C GLN A 42 9.57 13.74 11.93
N THR A 43 9.74 12.80 12.85
CA THR A 43 11.06 12.36 13.33
C THR A 43 11.71 11.29 12.45
N LYS A 44 10.98 10.74 11.47
CA LYS A 44 11.45 9.61 10.66
C LYS A 44 11.27 9.89 9.18
N VAL A 45 12.16 9.31 8.38
CA VAL A 45 12.06 9.27 6.92
C VAL A 45 11.94 7.82 6.50
N PHE A 46 10.99 7.53 5.61
CA PHE A 46 10.77 6.18 5.11
C PHE A 46 11.34 6.06 3.71
N LEU A 47 12.10 5.00 3.45
CA LEU A 47 12.67 4.70 2.14
C LEU A 47 11.75 3.70 1.42
N ILE A 48 11.25 4.09 0.25
CA ILE A 48 10.48 3.20 -0.62
C ILE A 48 11.40 2.49 -1.59
N GLU A 49 11.20 1.19 -1.68
CA GLU A 49 11.73 0.35 -2.73
C GLU A 49 10.60 -0.19 -3.61
N ARG A 50 10.85 -0.28 -4.91
CA ARG A 50 9.97 -0.91 -5.89
C ARG A 50 10.76 -1.95 -6.65
N PHE A 51 10.32 -3.21 -6.61
CA PHE A 51 11.04 -4.35 -7.22
C PHE A 51 12.52 -4.45 -6.81
N GLY A 52 12.83 -4.19 -5.54
CA GLY A 52 14.20 -4.25 -5.01
C GLY A 52 15.11 -3.10 -5.48
N LYS A 53 14.57 -2.06 -6.14
CA LYS A 53 15.29 -0.83 -6.44
C LYS A 53 14.73 0.33 -5.64
N TYR A 54 15.61 1.18 -5.12
CA TYR A 54 15.23 2.44 -4.47
C TYR A 54 14.43 3.31 -5.44
N ARG A 55 13.27 3.78 -4.99
CA ARG A 55 12.38 4.65 -5.75
C ARG A 55 12.48 6.09 -5.26
N THR A 56 12.21 6.31 -3.98
CA THR A 56 12.12 7.63 -3.38
C THR A 56 12.09 7.56 -1.84
N THR A 57 12.41 8.67 -1.18
CA THR A 57 12.22 8.90 0.24
C THR A 57 10.86 9.55 0.48
N LEU A 58 10.03 8.96 1.35
CA LEU A 58 8.88 9.67 1.91
C LEU A 58 9.36 10.56 3.06
N ASN A 59 9.13 11.87 2.89
CA ASN A 59 9.34 12.84 3.94
C ASN A 59 8.18 12.85 4.94
N ALA A 60 8.39 13.53 6.07
CA ALA A 60 7.37 13.78 7.09
C ALA A 60 6.06 14.30 6.49
N GLY A 61 4.93 13.68 6.86
CA GLY A 61 3.60 14.09 6.42
C GLY A 61 2.77 12.97 5.77
N LEU A 62 1.69 13.39 5.10
CA LEU A 62 0.79 12.49 4.38
C LEU A 62 1.38 12.20 3.01
N ASN A 63 1.73 10.93 2.77
CA ASN A 63 2.22 10.50 1.47
C ASN A 63 1.33 9.40 0.90
N TRP A 64 1.33 9.32 -0.43
CA TRP A 64 0.61 8.30 -1.16
C TRP A 64 1.59 7.32 -1.80
N ILE A 65 1.41 6.03 -1.50
CA ILE A 65 2.20 4.93 -2.06
C ILE A 65 1.30 3.92 -2.74
N ILE A 66 1.85 3.13 -3.66
CA ILE A 66 1.11 2.04 -4.28
C ILE A 66 1.33 0.78 -3.45
N PRO A 67 0.37 0.34 -2.61
CA PRO A 67 0.60 -0.64 -1.55
C PRO A 67 0.98 -2.04 -2.05
N PHE A 68 0.74 -2.35 -3.33
CA PHE A 68 1.10 -3.62 -3.95
C PHE A 68 2.50 -3.63 -4.59
N LEU A 69 3.03 -2.46 -4.93
CA LEU A 69 4.27 -2.34 -5.70
C LEU A 69 5.41 -1.75 -4.88
N ASP A 70 5.05 -0.86 -3.95
CA ASP A 70 5.96 -0.09 -3.12
C ASP A 70 6.08 -0.74 -1.75
N HIS A 71 7.31 -1.06 -1.34
CA HIS A 71 7.62 -1.61 -0.03
C HIS A 71 8.40 -0.59 0.81
N VAL A 72 8.06 -0.45 2.08
CA VAL A 72 8.77 0.43 3.02
C VAL A 72 9.94 -0.34 3.63
N SER A 73 11.14 -0.09 3.12
CA SER A 73 12.33 -0.87 3.47
C SER A 73 13.03 -0.35 4.73
N ASN A 74 13.27 0.97 4.83
CA ASN A 74 14.07 1.53 5.91
C ASN A 74 13.42 2.76 6.55
N LYS A 75 13.35 2.76 7.88
CA LYS A 75 12.89 3.89 8.70
C LYS A 75 14.11 4.54 9.34
N VAL A 76 14.57 5.65 8.79
CA VAL A 76 15.73 6.37 9.31
C VAL A 76 15.24 7.49 10.22
N ASP A 77 15.76 7.53 11.45
CA ASP A 77 15.51 8.64 12.36
C ASP A 77 16.42 9.81 12.01
N ILE A 78 15.83 10.99 11.82
CA ILE A 78 16.56 12.20 11.46
C ILE A 78 17.07 12.97 12.68
N LEU A 79 16.55 12.69 13.88
CA LEU A 79 16.92 13.43 15.08
C LEU A 79 18.15 12.85 15.79
N GLU A 80 18.35 11.53 15.76
CA GLU A 80 19.34 10.86 16.62
C GLU A 80 20.32 9.95 15.84
N ARG A 81 20.79 10.38 14.67
CA ARG A 81 21.81 9.59 13.96
C ARG A 81 23.18 9.69 14.65
N GLN A 82 23.42 8.86 15.66
CA GLN A 82 24.74 8.70 16.27
C GLN A 82 25.65 7.95 15.31
N LEU A 83 26.67 8.65 14.79
CA LEU A 83 27.74 8.01 14.04
C LEU A 83 28.67 7.31 15.03
N PRO A 84 29.03 6.02 14.82
CA PRO A 84 29.95 5.34 15.71
C PRO A 84 31.29 6.09 15.76
N GLN A 85 31.80 6.32 16.96
CA GLN A 85 33.09 6.97 17.18
C GLN A 85 34.17 6.20 16.41
N GLN A 86 34.78 6.84 15.42
CA GLN A 86 35.89 6.25 14.66
C GLN A 86 37.09 6.13 15.60
N SER A 87 37.41 4.92 16.05
CA SER A 87 38.60 4.65 16.86
C SER A 87 39.83 4.65 15.95
N ILE A 88 40.47 5.81 15.77
CA ILE A 88 41.75 5.89 15.07
C ILE A 88 42.84 5.45 16.06
N SER A 89 43.50 4.32 15.77
CA SER A 89 44.68 3.89 16.53
C SER A 89 45.86 4.76 16.13
N VAL A 90 46.32 5.60 17.06
CA VAL A 90 47.59 6.32 16.94
C VAL A 90 48.70 5.36 17.41
N ILE A 91 49.77 5.23 16.62
CA ILE A 91 50.98 4.51 17.02
C ILE A 91 51.87 5.55 17.72
N THR A 92 52.11 5.35 19.02
CA THR A 92 53.10 6.10 19.81
C THR A 92 54.41 5.31 19.87
#